data_AF-A0A7K9JV06-F1
#
_entry.id   AF-A0A7K9JV06-F1
#
_cell.length_a   1.000
_cell.length_b   1.000
_cell.length_c   1.000
_cell.angle_alpha   90.00
_cell.angle_beta   90.00
_cell.angle_gamma   90.00
#
_symmetry.space_group_name_H-M   'P 1'
#
loop_
_entity.id
_entity.type
_entity.pdbx_description
1 polymer ?
#
loop_
_entity_poly.entity_id
_entity_poly.type
_entity_poly.pdbx_seq_one_letter_code
_entity_poly.pdbx_strand_id
1 'polypeptide(L)'
;GSGQQSVTGVEASDDANSYWRIRGKSDSSCQRGTPVKCGQAIRLTHVNTGKNLHTHHFPSPLSNNQEVSAFGDDGEGDDLDVWTVQCSGTYWEREDAVRFRHMGTEVFLSITGEQYGHPIRGQREVHGMPAANHHNYWKAMEGVFIKPSLDPAKHDEL
;
A
#
# COMPACT_ATOMS: atom_id res chain seq x y z
N GLY A 1 -7.26 -12.83 -14.17
CA GLY A 1 -7.28 -12.10 -12.90
C GLY A 1 -8.58 -12.35 -12.17
N SER A 2 -8.71 -11.78 -10.97
CA SER A 2 -9.94 -11.87 -10.15
C SER A 2 -11.11 -11.03 -10.66
N GLY A 3 -10.85 -10.05 -11.54
CA GLY A 3 -11.85 -9.08 -12.00
C GLY A 3 -12.06 -7.90 -11.03
N GLN A 4 -11.28 -7.82 -9.95
CA GLN A 4 -11.25 -6.67 -9.05
C GLN A 4 -10.58 -5.44 -9.71
N GLN A 5 -10.66 -4.27 -9.07
CA GLN A 5 -10.04 -3.05 -9.59
C GLN A 5 -8.51 -3.22 -9.68
N SER A 6 -7.93 -2.88 -10.84
CA SER A 6 -6.49 -2.98 -11.07
C SER A 6 -5.71 -1.94 -10.28
N VAL A 7 -4.51 -2.31 -9.84
CA VAL A 7 -3.49 -1.39 -9.29
C VAL A 7 -2.29 -1.37 -10.22
N THR A 8 -1.78 -0.18 -10.53
CA THR A 8 -0.71 0.01 -11.50
C THR A 8 0.29 1.06 -11.02
N GLY A 9 1.49 1.06 -11.62
CA GLY A 9 2.46 2.12 -11.46
C GLY A 9 2.35 3.14 -12.60
N VAL A 10 2.36 4.43 -12.26
CA VAL A 10 2.34 5.55 -13.22
C VAL A 10 3.62 6.38 -13.08
N GLU A 11 4.08 6.99 -14.17
CA GLU A 11 5.25 7.88 -14.16
C GLU A 11 4.89 9.36 -13.89
N ALA A 12 3.62 9.72 -14.04
CA ALA A 12 3.14 11.07 -13.75
C ALA A 12 3.19 11.36 -12.24
N SER A 13 3.87 12.44 -11.85
CA SER A 13 4.04 12.81 -10.44
C SER A 13 2.83 13.54 -9.84
N ASP A 14 1.96 14.12 -10.67
CA ASP A 14 0.84 14.99 -10.28
C ASP A 14 -0.54 14.32 -10.45
N ASP A 15 -0.61 12.99 -10.34
CA ASP A 15 -1.88 12.25 -10.42
C ASP A 15 -2.53 12.10 -9.04
N ALA A 16 -3.73 12.66 -8.87
CA ALA A 16 -4.53 12.51 -7.66
C ALA A 16 -4.87 11.05 -7.32
N ASN A 17 -4.82 10.11 -8.27
CA ASN A 17 -4.99 8.68 -8.04
C ASN A 17 -3.73 7.98 -7.50
N SER A 18 -2.64 8.72 -7.29
CA SER A 18 -1.43 8.19 -6.65
C SER A 18 -1.46 8.31 -5.12
N TYR A 19 -2.50 8.91 -4.53
CA TYR A 19 -2.60 9.06 -3.09
C TYR A 19 -3.20 7.83 -2.39
N TRP A 20 -2.44 7.32 -1.41
CA TRP A 20 -2.84 6.23 -0.53
C TRP A 20 -2.80 6.69 0.92
N ARG A 21 -3.83 6.34 1.69
CA ARG A 21 -3.94 6.60 3.12
C ARG A 21 -3.51 5.37 3.92
N ILE A 22 -2.62 5.58 4.89
CA ILE A 22 -2.25 4.55 5.85
C ILE A 22 -3.34 4.43 6.92
N ARG A 23 -3.83 3.21 7.15
CA ARG A 23 -4.73 2.85 8.25
C ARG A 23 -4.16 1.68 9.04
N GLY A 24 -4.55 1.56 10.31
CA GLY A 24 -4.28 0.36 11.09
C GLY A 24 -5.09 -0.83 10.60
N LYS A 25 -4.71 -2.04 11.05
CA LYS A 25 -5.58 -3.22 10.96
C LYS A 25 -6.85 -2.98 11.79
N SER A 26 -8.01 -3.48 11.35
CA SER A 26 -9.33 -3.26 12.00
C SER A 26 -9.33 -3.45 13.52
N ASP A 27 -8.55 -4.40 14.04
CA ASP A 27 -8.51 -4.72 15.48
C ASP A 27 -7.47 -3.94 16.29
N SER A 28 -6.75 -3.00 15.64
CA SER A 28 -5.68 -2.22 16.27
C SER A 28 -6.08 -0.75 16.40
N SER A 29 -5.91 -0.18 17.59
CA SER A 29 -6.03 1.27 17.76
C SER A 29 -4.93 1.97 16.95
N CYS A 30 -5.33 2.64 15.88
CA CYS A 30 -4.42 3.44 15.05
C CYS A 30 -4.87 4.89 15.13
N GLN A 31 -4.30 5.61 16.11
CA GLN A 31 -4.55 7.04 16.24
C GLN A 31 -3.84 7.80 15.12
N ARG A 32 -4.56 8.77 14.55
CA ARG A 32 -4.02 9.65 13.53
C ARG A 32 -2.80 10.39 14.08
N GLY A 33 -1.67 10.31 13.37
CA GLY A 33 -0.41 10.94 13.79
C GLY A 33 0.52 10.04 14.60
N THR A 34 0.11 8.84 14.99
CA THR A 34 1.02 7.85 15.57
C THR A 34 2.05 7.38 14.52
N PRO A 35 3.36 7.41 14.81
CA PRO A 35 4.39 6.88 13.92
C PRO A 35 4.18 5.40 13.62
N VAL A 36 4.41 4.98 12.36
CA VAL A 36 4.33 3.58 11.94
C VAL A 36 5.62 2.87 12.30
N LYS A 37 5.56 1.82 13.13
CA LYS A 37 6.73 1.03 13.51
C LYS A 37 7.18 0.10 12.38
N CYS A 38 8.48 -0.14 12.26
CA CYS A 38 8.96 -1.23 11.41
C CYS A 38 8.45 -2.57 11.96
N GLY A 39 7.92 -3.41 11.09
CA GLY A 39 7.21 -4.64 11.42
C GLY A 39 5.72 -4.47 11.72
N GLN A 40 5.18 -3.25 11.68
CA GLN A 40 3.76 -3.01 11.93
C GLN A 40 2.89 -3.44 10.74
N ALA A 41 1.75 -4.05 11.06
CA ALA A 41 0.70 -4.35 10.10
C ALA A 41 -0.17 -3.11 9.83
N ILE A 42 -0.38 -2.80 8.56
CA ILE A 42 -1.16 -1.65 8.08
C ILE A 42 -2.09 -2.06 6.94
N ARG A 43 -3.02 -1.17 6.60
CA ARG A 43 -3.73 -1.13 5.32
C ARG A 43 -3.33 0.11 4.54
N LEU A 44 -3.25 -0.04 3.22
CA LEU A 44 -3.05 1.04 2.26
C LEU A 44 -4.38 1.26 1.54
N THR A 45 -5.10 2.35 1.84
CA THR A 45 -6.40 2.65 1.25
C THR A 45 -6.26 3.73 0.16
N HIS A 46 -6.66 3.44 -1.07
CA HIS A 46 -6.65 4.38 -2.17
C HIS A 46 -7.65 5.52 -1.88
N VAL A 47 -7.18 6.77 -1.94
CA VAL A 47 -7.94 7.92 -1.46
C VAL A 47 -9.21 8.16 -2.28
N ASN A 48 -9.15 8.03 -3.61
CA ASN A 48 -10.27 8.41 -4.47
C ASN A 48 -11.36 7.33 -4.56
N THR A 49 -11.00 6.05 -4.36
CA THR A 49 -11.97 4.95 -4.48
C THR A 49 -12.36 4.34 -3.13
N GLY A 50 -11.65 4.68 -2.05
CA GLY A 50 -11.85 4.08 -0.73
C GLY A 50 -11.44 2.61 -0.65
N LYS A 51 -10.86 2.02 -1.70
CA LYS A 51 -10.51 0.59 -1.74
C LYS A 51 -9.13 0.34 -1.13
N ASN A 52 -8.95 -0.82 -0.51
CA ASN A 52 -7.69 -1.25 0.07
C ASN A 52 -6.81 -1.95 -0.97
N LEU A 53 -5.49 -1.76 -0.85
CA LEU A 53 -4.51 -2.56 -1.56
C LEU A 53 -4.61 -4.01 -1.09
N HIS A 54 -4.87 -4.91 -2.02
CA HIS A 54 -5.28 -6.28 -1.75
C HIS A 54 -4.46 -7.26 -2.58
N THR A 55 -4.26 -8.48 -2.07
CA THR A 55 -3.69 -9.55 -2.87
C THR A 55 -4.15 -10.94 -2.41
N HIS A 56 -4.22 -11.86 -3.36
CA HIS A 56 -4.81 -13.19 -3.21
C HIS A 56 -4.20 -14.15 -4.22
N HIS A 57 -4.58 -15.43 -4.17
CA HIS A 57 -4.02 -16.48 -5.02
C HIS A 57 -4.59 -16.47 -6.46
N PHE A 58 -4.48 -15.33 -7.14
CA PHE A 58 -4.76 -15.20 -8.57
C PHE A 58 -3.48 -14.80 -9.32
N PRO A 59 -3.31 -15.26 -10.57
CA PRO A 59 -2.21 -14.78 -11.41
C PRO A 59 -2.44 -13.34 -11.87
N SER A 60 -1.38 -12.54 -11.79
CA SER A 60 -1.30 -11.18 -12.32
C SER A 60 -1.40 -11.16 -13.84
N PRO A 61 -1.97 -10.11 -14.45
CA PRO A 61 -2.39 -10.13 -15.85
C PRO A 61 -1.26 -10.27 -16.90
N LEU A 62 -0.05 -9.77 -16.62
CA LEU A 62 1.05 -9.69 -17.59
C LEU A 62 2.17 -10.66 -17.27
N SER A 63 2.59 -10.74 -16.00
CA SER A 63 3.78 -11.53 -15.61
C SER A 63 3.45 -12.88 -14.97
N ASN A 64 2.19 -13.18 -14.70
CA ASN A 64 1.75 -14.42 -14.03
C ASN A 64 2.35 -14.60 -12.62
N ASN A 65 2.87 -13.51 -12.00
CA ASN A 65 3.12 -13.39 -10.56
C ASN A 65 1.81 -13.31 -9.78
N GLN A 66 1.82 -13.04 -8.47
CA GLN A 66 0.57 -12.91 -7.71
C GLN A 66 -0.14 -11.58 -8.01
N GLU A 67 -1.44 -11.60 -8.30
CA GLU A 67 -2.24 -10.41 -8.61
C GLU A 67 -2.32 -9.48 -7.39
N VAL A 68 -2.08 -8.19 -7.62
CA VAL A 68 -2.37 -7.12 -6.67
C VAL A 68 -3.52 -6.29 -7.23
N SER A 69 -4.51 -6.01 -6.39
CA SER A 69 -5.75 -5.34 -6.76
C SER A 69 -6.14 -4.30 -5.71
N ALA A 70 -7.23 -3.58 -5.99
CA ALA A 70 -7.91 -2.75 -5.02
C ALA A 70 -9.29 -3.38 -4.69
N PHE A 71 -9.53 -3.65 -3.41
CA PHE A 71 -10.69 -4.39 -2.92
C PHE A 71 -11.37 -3.67 -1.73
N GLY A 72 -12.60 -4.08 -1.40
CA GLY A 72 -13.35 -3.49 -0.30
C GLY A 72 -13.91 -2.10 -0.63
N ASP A 73 -14.39 -1.39 0.39
CA ASP A 73 -15.02 -0.07 0.28
C ASP A 73 -14.79 0.74 1.56
N ASP A 74 -14.53 2.04 1.42
CA ASP A 74 -14.25 2.98 2.54
C ASP A 74 -13.19 2.51 3.55
N GLY A 75 -12.19 1.76 3.05
CA GLY A 75 -11.10 1.14 3.77
C GLY A 75 -11.49 -0.08 4.61
N GLU A 76 -12.74 -0.50 4.52
CA GLU A 76 -13.21 -1.79 5.04
C GLU A 76 -13.01 -2.88 4.00
N GLY A 77 -12.68 -4.07 4.48
CA GLY A 77 -12.37 -5.25 3.68
C GLY A 77 -11.95 -6.39 4.61
N ASP A 78 -11.05 -7.26 4.18
CA ASP A 78 -10.71 -8.49 4.90
C ASP A 78 -9.24 -8.53 5.36
N ASP A 79 -8.78 -9.72 5.77
CA ASP A 79 -7.40 -9.95 6.22
C ASP A 79 -6.38 -9.95 5.06
N LEU A 80 -6.83 -10.01 3.80
CA LEU A 80 -5.98 -9.97 2.60
C LEU A 80 -5.69 -8.53 2.13
N ASP A 81 -6.13 -7.54 2.91
CA ASP A 81 -5.77 -6.12 2.76
C ASP A 81 -4.54 -5.72 3.60
N VAL A 82 -3.98 -6.66 4.37
CA VAL A 82 -3.03 -6.36 5.45
C VAL A 82 -1.59 -6.57 5.00
N TRP A 83 -0.80 -5.50 5.11
CA TRP A 83 0.61 -5.46 4.73
C TRP A 83 1.49 -5.13 5.92
N THR A 84 2.58 -5.87 6.08
CA THR A 84 3.63 -5.59 7.07
C THR A 84 4.64 -4.62 6.48
N VAL A 85 4.88 -3.51 7.18
CA VAL A 85 5.89 -2.51 6.83
C VAL A 85 7.27 -3.05 7.20
N GLN A 86 8.11 -3.33 6.21
CA GLN A 86 9.50 -3.72 6.44
C GLN A 86 10.43 -2.56 6.10
N CYS A 87 10.91 -1.87 7.14
CA CYS A 87 11.84 -0.76 7.05
C CYS A 87 13.06 -0.98 7.95
N SER A 88 14.09 -0.17 7.74
CA SER A 88 15.22 -0.06 8.67
C SER A 88 14.86 0.83 9.86
N GLY A 89 15.46 0.56 11.02
CA GLY A 89 15.28 1.38 12.22
C GLY A 89 14.05 0.99 13.05
N THR A 90 13.55 1.95 13.82
CA THR A 90 12.41 1.73 14.74
C THR A 90 11.07 2.09 14.10
N TYR A 91 11.05 3.17 13.32
CA TYR A 91 9.86 3.69 12.66
C TYR A 91 10.13 3.86 11.17
N TRP A 92 9.07 3.77 10.37
CA TRP A 92 9.13 4.07 8.94
C TRP A 92 9.21 5.58 8.74
N GLU A 93 10.38 6.05 8.31
CA GLU A 93 10.62 7.46 8.02
C GLU A 93 10.32 7.79 6.55
N ARG A 94 10.02 9.07 6.31
CA ARG A 94 9.95 9.59 4.93
C ARG A 94 11.31 9.45 4.26
N GLU A 95 11.34 9.20 2.96
CA GLU A 95 12.55 9.02 2.15
C GLU A 95 13.35 7.74 2.41
N ASP A 96 13.01 6.95 3.43
CA ASP A 96 13.65 5.66 3.66
C ASP A 96 13.04 4.58 2.78
N ALA A 97 13.91 3.64 2.37
CA ALA A 97 13.49 2.48 1.61
C ALA A 97 12.63 1.55 2.49
N VAL A 98 11.51 1.11 1.95
CA VAL A 98 10.55 0.23 2.63
C VAL A 98 10.10 -0.89 1.70
N ARG A 99 9.76 -2.04 2.26
CA ARG A 99 8.99 -3.08 1.56
C ARG A 99 7.66 -3.29 2.25
N PHE A 100 6.66 -3.71 1.49
CA PHE A 100 5.38 -4.14 2.02
C PHE A 100 5.24 -5.65 1.78
N ARG A 101 5.26 -6.43 2.85
CA ARG A 101 5.06 -7.88 2.80
C ARG A 101 3.62 -8.19 3.15
N HIS A 102 2.89 -8.83 2.25
CA HIS A 102 1.51 -9.22 2.50
C HIS A 102 1.44 -10.27 3.61
N MET A 103 0.55 -10.08 4.59
CA MET A 103 0.46 -10.99 5.73
C MET A 103 -0.19 -12.33 5.42
N GLY A 104 -1.12 -12.39 4.45
CA GLY A 104 -1.84 -13.63 4.16
C GLY A 104 -1.10 -14.60 3.24
N THR A 105 -0.26 -14.08 2.34
CA THR A 105 0.39 -14.86 1.28
C THR A 105 1.90 -14.67 1.23
N GLU A 106 2.47 -13.85 2.11
CA GLU A 106 3.91 -13.66 2.28
C GLU A 106 4.65 -13.04 1.07
N VAL A 107 3.92 -12.60 0.04
CA VAL A 107 4.50 -11.92 -1.12
C VAL A 107 4.84 -10.47 -0.81
N PHE A 108 5.82 -9.94 -1.52
CA PHE A 108 6.22 -8.54 -1.47
C PHE A 108 5.52 -7.76 -2.58
N LEU A 109 4.94 -6.60 -2.25
CA LEU A 109 4.47 -5.64 -3.22
C LEU A 109 5.65 -5.26 -4.13
N SER A 110 5.52 -5.54 -5.42
CA SER A 110 6.61 -5.45 -6.38
C SER A 110 6.15 -4.75 -7.65
N ILE A 111 7.11 -4.13 -8.33
CA ILE A 111 6.92 -3.53 -9.64
C ILE A 111 8.16 -3.80 -10.50
N THR A 112 7.91 -4.19 -11.74
CA THR A 112 8.93 -4.55 -12.72
C THR A 112 8.75 -3.70 -13.99
N GLY A 113 9.04 -4.24 -15.18
CA GLY A 113 9.08 -3.50 -16.43
C GLY A 113 7.84 -3.68 -17.32
N GLU A 114 6.97 -4.63 -16.98
CA GLU A 114 5.79 -5.00 -17.75
C GLU A 114 4.78 -3.86 -17.75
N GLN A 115 4.32 -3.48 -18.94
CA GLN A 115 3.43 -2.34 -19.15
C GLN A 115 2.16 -2.78 -19.86
N TYR A 116 1.05 -2.18 -19.46
CA TYR A 116 -0.22 -2.36 -20.13
C TYR A 116 -0.28 -1.61 -21.46
N GLY A 117 -1.09 -2.16 -22.38
CA GLY A 117 -1.54 -1.49 -23.60
C GLY A 117 -2.80 -0.66 -23.37
N HIS A 118 -3.64 -0.55 -24.39
CA HIS A 118 -4.95 0.12 -24.28
C HIS A 118 -5.83 -0.60 -23.23
N PRO A 119 -6.60 0.09 -22.36
CA PRO A 119 -6.80 1.55 -22.28
C PRO A 119 -5.81 2.32 -21.40
N ILE A 120 -4.96 1.62 -20.65
CA ILE A 120 -4.05 2.22 -19.65
C ILE A 120 -2.60 2.15 -20.13
N ARG A 121 -2.37 2.65 -21.35
CA ARG A 121 -1.09 2.47 -22.06
C ARG A 121 0.08 3.04 -21.26
N GLY A 122 1.12 2.24 -21.09
CA GLY A 122 2.36 2.65 -20.43
C GLY A 122 2.32 2.55 -18.90
N GLN A 123 1.16 2.31 -18.29
CA GLN A 123 1.10 2.00 -16.86
C GLN A 123 1.74 0.65 -16.60
N ARG A 124 2.51 0.54 -15.52
CA ARG A 124 3.25 -0.67 -15.15
C ARG A 124 2.42 -1.60 -14.30
N GLU A 125 2.60 -2.90 -14.48
CA GLU A 125 1.99 -3.91 -13.61
C GLU A 125 2.60 -3.85 -12.21
N VAL A 126 1.73 -3.78 -11.20
CA VAL A 126 2.06 -4.03 -9.80
C VAL A 126 1.60 -5.44 -9.46
N HIS A 127 2.45 -6.22 -8.79
CA HIS A 127 2.17 -7.61 -8.46
C HIS A 127 2.91 -8.05 -7.19
N GLY A 128 2.62 -9.27 -6.72
CA GLY A 128 3.28 -9.90 -5.57
C GLY A 128 4.38 -10.88 -6.00
N MET A 129 5.60 -10.72 -5.48
CA MET A 129 6.70 -11.67 -5.64
C MET A 129 7.05 -12.35 -4.31
N PRO A 130 7.42 -13.64 -4.28
CA PRO A 130 7.66 -14.36 -3.02
C PRO A 130 8.98 -14.00 -2.31
N ALA A 131 9.92 -13.36 -3.02
CA ALA A 131 11.26 -13.08 -2.49
C ALA A 131 11.55 -11.57 -2.43
N ALA A 132 12.20 -11.15 -1.36
CA ALA A 132 12.75 -9.80 -1.25
C ALA A 132 13.87 -9.62 -2.29
N ASN A 133 13.79 -8.56 -3.08
CA ASN A 133 14.75 -8.22 -4.13
C ASN A 133 14.75 -6.70 -4.38
N HIS A 134 15.27 -6.24 -5.52
CA HIS A 134 15.35 -4.81 -5.84
C HIS A 134 14.05 -4.22 -6.43
N HIS A 135 13.12 -5.06 -6.92
CA HIS A 135 11.83 -4.67 -7.48
C HIS A 135 10.74 -4.42 -6.44
N ASN A 136 11.01 -4.71 -5.17
CA ASN A 136 10.07 -4.50 -4.06
C ASN A 136 10.53 -3.46 -3.03
N TYR A 137 11.52 -2.62 -3.39
CA TYR A 137 11.78 -1.41 -2.63
C TYR A 137 10.87 -0.28 -3.10
N TRP A 138 10.20 0.31 -2.13
CA TRP A 138 9.36 1.50 -2.28
C TRP A 138 9.90 2.63 -1.42
N LYS A 139 9.42 3.84 -1.68
CA LYS A 139 9.73 5.04 -0.90
C LYS A 139 8.48 5.89 -0.82
N ALA A 140 8.14 6.37 0.39
CA ALA A 140 7.11 7.39 0.54
C ALA A 140 7.66 8.74 0.05
N MET A 141 6.97 9.34 -0.91
CA MET A 141 7.34 10.61 -1.55
C MET A 141 6.34 11.71 -1.15
N GLU A 142 5.56 12.21 -2.11
CA GLU A 142 4.59 13.27 -1.92
C GLU A 142 3.40 12.82 -1.06
N GLY A 143 2.92 13.70 -0.18
CA GLY A 143 1.77 13.41 0.67
C GLY A 143 1.68 14.32 1.89
N VAL A 144 0.64 14.08 2.70
CA VAL A 144 0.42 14.77 3.97
C VAL A 144 0.90 13.90 5.12
N PHE A 145 1.94 14.36 5.81
CA PHE A 145 2.54 13.65 6.94
C PHE A 145 2.19 14.37 8.22
N ILE A 146 1.52 13.64 9.11
CA ILE A 146 0.96 14.20 10.34
C ILE A 146 2.03 14.11 11.41
N LYS A 147 2.41 15.25 11.99
CA LYS A 147 3.33 15.27 13.12
C LYS A 147 2.65 14.60 14.33
N PRO A 148 3.36 13.75 15.09
CA PRO A 148 2.84 13.23 16.35
C PRO A 148 2.45 14.39 17.27
N SER A 149 1.25 14.36 17.87
CA SER A 149 0.93 15.35 18.89
C SER A 149 1.81 15.09 20.12
N LEU A 150 2.45 16.14 20.60
CA LEU A 150 3.24 16.09 21.85
C LEU A 150 2.33 16.06 23.08
N ASP A 151 1.04 16.38 22.93
CA ASP A 151 0.04 16.33 23.97
C ASP A 151 -1.04 15.27 23.67
N PRO A 152 -1.22 14.27 24.55
CA PRO A 152 -2.33 13.32 24.48
C PRO A 152 -3.70 13.92 24.87
N ALA A 153 -3.79 15.19 25.26
CA ALA A 153 -4.87 15.70 26.11
C ALA A 153 -5.61 16.96 25.62
N LYS A 154 -5.66 17.23 24.31
CA LYS A 154 -6.60 18.24 23.78
C LYS A 154 -7.27 17.75 22.50
N HIS A 155 -8.33 16.97 22.69
CA HIS A 155 -9.46 17.02 21.79
C HIS A 155 -10.22 18.30 22.13
N ASP A 156 -9.99 19.37 21.37
CA ASP A 156 -10.90 20.50 21.35
C ASP A 156 -12.17 20.05 20.63
N GLU A 157 -13.26 19.88 21.39
CA GLU A 157 -14.61 19.88 20.86
C GLU A 157 -14.95 21.29 20.38
N LEU A 158 -15.33 21.40 19.11
CA LEU A 158 -16.13 22.49 18.55
C LEU A 158 -17.23 21.87 17.69
#